data_AF-A0A011Q0M5-F1
#
_entry.id   AF-A0A011Q0M5-F1
#
_cell.length_a   1.000
_cell.length_b   1.000
_cell.length_c   1.000
_cell.angle_alpha   90.00
_cell.angle_beta   90.00
_cell.angle_gamma   90.00
#
_symmetry.space_group_name_H-M   'P 1'
#
loop_
_entity.id
_entity.type
_entity.pdbx_description
1 polymer ?
#
loop_
_entity_poly.entity_id
_entity_poly.type
_entity_poly.pdbx_seq_one_letter_code
_entity_poly.pdbx_strand_id
1 'polypeptide(L)'
;MNLRIQAHDFRLTDGLRQHVETRLACALNHGQEVVTGVVVRLSDVNGPRGGADKSCSIEVRLKGVPALIVEDTQSDLYVAIDRAAERIGRTLDRHLARRRDIPVLSGTRQQNFPEETP
;
A
#
# COMPACT_ATOMS: atom_id res chain seq x y z
N MET A 1 -1.25 -8.42 -14.26
CA MET A 1 -0.75 -7.99 -12.94
C MET A 1 0.41 -8.88 -12.55
N ASN A 2 1.62 -8.33 -12.44
CA ASN A 2 2.82 -9.12 -12.12
C ASN A 2 3.04 -9.12 -10.61
N LEU A 3 2.93 -10.27 -9.96
CA LEU A 3 3.21 -10.44 -8.53
C LEU A 3 4.62 -11.03 -8.35
N ARG A 4 5.48 -10.32 -7.62
CA ARG A 4 6.81 -10.80 -7.25
C ARG A 4 6.94 -10.84 -5.73
N ILE A 5 7.13 -12.04 -5.19
CA ILE A 5 7.33 -12.24 -3.75
C ILE A 5 8.80 -12.53 -3.51
N GLN A 6 9.42 -11.73 -2.64
CA GLN A 6 10.80 -11.85 -2.20
C GLN A 6 10.77 -12.13 -0.71
N ALA A 7 11.18 -13.33 -0.31
CA ALA A 7 11.40 -13.68 1.08
C ALA A 7 12.90 -13.68 1.33
N HIS A 8 13.32 -12.87 2.30
CA HIS A 8 14.66 -12.83 2.84
C HIS A 8 14.62 -13.55 4.18
N ASP A 9 15.59 -14.44 4.42
CA ASP A 9 15.76 -15.16 5.70
C ASP A 9 14.77 -16.31 6.00
N PHE A 10 13.73 -16.53 5.18
CA PHE A 10 12.82 -17.67 5.32
C PHE A 10 12.36 -18.28 3.98
N ARG A 11 11.89 -19.54 4.02
CA ARG A 11 11.36 -20.23 2.84
C ARG A 11 9.95 -19.78 2.51
N LEU A 12 9.76 -19.26 1.29
CA LEU A 12 8.45 -19.04 0.72
C LEU A 12 7.77 -20.40 0.46
N THR A 13 6.76 -20.74 1.26
CA THR A 13 5.91 -21.91 1.01
C THR A 13 4.78 -21.57 0.06
N ASP A 14 4.24 -22.57 -0.64
CA ASP A 14 3.11 -22.37 -1.56
C ASP A 14 1.88 -21.83 -0.83
N GLY A 15 1.65 -22.26 0.42
CA GLY A 15 0.59 -21.72 1.27
C GLY A 15 0.73 -20.23 1.54
N LEU A 16 1.96 -19.74 1.80
CA LEU A 16 2.21 -18.32 2.01
C LEU A 16 2.02 -17.52 0.72
N ARG A 17 2.47 -18.06 -0.42
CA ARG A 17 2.24 -17.46 -1.74
C ARG A 17 0.75 -17.31 -2.01
N GLN A 18 -0.02 -18.39 -1.84
CA GLN A 18 -1.46 -18.38 -2.07
C GLN A 18 -2.19 -17.42 -1.11
N HIS A 19 -1.73 -17.33 0.13
CA HIS A 19 -2.27 -16.38 1.11
C HIS A 19 -2.04 -14.92 0.68
N VAL A 20 -0.81 -14.58 0.30
CA VAL A 20 -0.44 -13.25 -0.21
C VAL A 20 -1.25 -12.91 -1.45
N GLU A 21 -1.37 -13.85 -2.39
CA GLU A 21 -2.09 -13.66 -3.65
C GLU A 21 -3.59 -13.43 -3.41
N THR A 22 -4.21 -14.20 -2.52
CA THR A 22 -5.62 -14.04 -2.14
C THR A 22 -5.86 -12.69 -1.46
N ARG A 23 -5.01 -12.30 -0.50
CA ARG A 23 -5.12 -11.02 0.21
C ARG A 23 -4.92 -9.83 -0.73
N LEU A 24 -3.92 -9.89 -1.61
CA LEU A 24 -3.67 -8.86 -2.61
C LEU A 24 -4.77 -8.78 -3.65
N ALA A 25 -5.30 -9.91 -4.12
CA ALA A 25 -6.43 -9.93 -5.05
C ALA A 25 -7.65 -9.21 -4.44
N CYS A 26 -7.92 -9.44 -3.15
CA CYS A 26 -8.99 -8.74 -2.44
C CYS A 26 -8.70 -7.24 -2.27
N ALA A 27 -7.51 -6.88 -1.79
CA ALA A 27 -7.14 -5.48 -1.53
C ALA A 27 -7.02 -4.64 -2.81
N LEU A 28 -6.63 -5.27 -3.93
CA LEU A 28 -6.41 -4.61 -5.21
C LEU A 28 -7.58 -4.79 -6.18
N ASN A 29 -8.64 -5.49 -5.77
CA ASN A 29 -9.84 -5.69 -6.58
C ASN A 29 -10.40 -4.36 -7.14
N HIS A 30 -10.35 -3.31 -6.33
CA HIS A 30 -10.84 -1.97 -6.69
C HIS A 30 -9.95 -1.21 -7.68
N GLY A 31 -8.67 -1.59 -7.85
CA GLY A 31 -7.72 -0.87 -8.71
C GLY A 31 -6.95 -1.77 -9.66
N GLN A 32 -7.45 -2.96 -10.00
CA GLN A 32 -6.77 -3.85 -10.96
C GLN A 32 -6.50 -3.19 -12.32
N GLU A 33 -7.30 -2.20 -12.70
CA GLU A 33 -7.15 -1.45 -13.95
C GLU A 33 -5.95 -0.48 -13.92
N VAL A 34 -5.58 0.01 -12.73
CA VAL A 34 -4.44 0.92 -12.55
C VAL A 34 -3.18 0.19 -12.08
N VAL A 35 -3.28 -0.98 -11.47
CA VAL A 35 -2.13 -1.73 -10.94
C VAL A 35 -1.36 -2.41 -12.06
N THR A 36 -0.09 -2.03 -12.24
CA THR A 36 0.82 -2.63 -13.23
C THR A 36 1.66 -3.76 -12.64
N GLY A 37 2.00 -3.69 -11.36
CA GLY A 37 2.77 -4.74 -10.70
C GLY A 37 2.80 -4.59 -9.19
N VAL A 38 3.06 -5.71 -8.51
CA VAL A 38 3.16 -5.76 -7.05
C VAL A 38 4.43 -6.51 -6.66
N VAL A 39 5.20 -5.92 -5.76
CA VAL A 39 6.39 -6.51 -5.18
C VAL A 39 6.19 -6.61 -3.68
N VAL A 40 6.19 -7.83 -3.16
CA VAL A 40 6.14 -8.11 -1.73
C VAL A 40 7.55 -8.50 -1.30
N ARG A 41 8.09 -7.81 -0.29
CA ARG A 41 9.38 -8.10 0.33
C ARG A 41 9.10 -8.45 1.79
N LEU A 42 9.55 -9.62 2.18
CA LEU A 42 9.39 -10.10 3.54
C LEU A 42 10.79 -10.33 4.08
N SER A 43 11.08 -9.77 5.24
CA SER A 43 12.38 -9.89 5.89
C SER A 43 12.17 -10.22 7.37
N ASP A 44 13.01 -11.08 7.92
CA ASP A 44 13.06 -11.34 9.35
C ASP A 44 14.29 -10.63 9.93
N VAL A 45 14.06 -9.65 10.80
CA VAL A 45 15.09 -8.72 11.27
C VAL A 45 15.83 -9.25 12.50
N ASN A 46 15.37 -10.33 13.15
CA ASN A 46 15.99 -10.76 14.42
C ASN A 46 16.39 -12.24 14.50
N GLY A 47 17.64 -12.43 14.91
CA GLY A 47 18.15 -13.66 15.49
C GLY A 47 17.61 -13.90 16.92
N PRO A 48 18.28 -14.71 17.76
CA PRO A 48 17.69 -15.53 18.83
C PRO A 48 17.02 -14.83 20.05
N ARG A 49 16.71 -13.53 19.99
CA ARG A 49 16.15 -12.75 21.11
C ARG A 49 14.72 -12.28 20.81
N GLY A 50 13.78 -13.22 20.79
CA GLY A 50 12.40 -13.05 20.32
C GLY A 50 11.69 -11.74 20.69
N GLY A 51 11.48 -10.89 19.68
CA GLY A 51 10.65 -9.69 19.66
C GLY A 51 9.73 -9.65 18.43
N ALA A 52 9.11 -8.49 18.17
CA ALA A 52 8.28 -8.27 16.99
C ALA A 52 9.15 -7.95 15.77
N ASP A 53 9.64 -9.00 15.10
CA ASP A 53 10.83 -8.86 14.24
C ASP A 53 10.62 -9.17 12.75
N LYS A 54 9.40 -9.46 12.31
CA LYS A 54 9.12 -9.74 10.89
C LYS A 54 8.61 -8.48 10.21
N SER A 55 9.35 -8.00 9.22
CA SER A 55 8.92 -6.88 8.40
C SER A 55 8.38 -7.37 7.05
N CYS A 56 7.26 -6.78 6.65
CA CYS A 56 6.63 -6.97 5.36
C CYS A 56 6.50 -5.62 4.68
N SER A 57 7.20 -5.45 3.57
CA SER A 57 7.10 -4.29 2.70
C SER A 57 6.37 -4.67 1.42
N ILE A 58 5.31 -3.95 1.08
CA ILE A 58 4.53 -4.14 -0.13
C ILE A 58 4.63 -2.89 -0.98
N GLU A 59 5.15 -3.05 -2.19
CA GLU A 59 5.25 -2.02 -3.23
C GLU A 59 4.25 -2.34 -4.35
N VAL A 60 3.29 -1.44 -4.56
CA VAL A 60 2.30 -1.52 -5.62
C VAL A 60 2.60 -0.44 -6.66
N ARG A 61 2.95 -0.88 -7.86
CA ARG A 61 3.16 0.00 -9.01
C ARG A 61 1.85 0.23 -9.73
N LEU A 62 1.59 1.49 -10.02
CA LEU A 62 0.37 1.97 -10.64
C LEU A 62 0.69 2.66 -11.97
N LYS A 63 -0.26 2.67 -12.90
CA LYS A 63 -0.14 3.33 -14.20
C LYS A 63 -0.33 4.84 -14.04
N GLY A 64 0.72 5.59 -14.41
CA GLY A 64 0.70 7.05 -14.47
C GLY A 64 0.78 7.77 -13.12
N VAL A 65 1.10 7.08 -12.02
CA VAL A 65 1.34 7.67 -10.69
C VAL A 65 2.49 6.97 -9.98
N PRO A 66 3.10 7.62 -8.96
CA PRO A 66 4.12 6.99 -8.12
C PRO A 66 3.64 5.68 -7.49
N ALA A 67 4.58 4.75 -7.33
CA ALA A 67 4.33 3.49 -6.66
C ALA A 67 3.93 3.74 -5.19
N LEU A 68 2.97 2.97 -4.71
CA LEU A 68 2.56 2.97 -3.31
C LEU A 68 3.41 1.95 -2.57
N ILE A 69 4.14 2.39 -1.55
CA ILE A 69 4.94 1.52 -0.71
C ILE A 69 4.37 1.60 0.70
N VAL A 70 4.08 0.45 1.30
CA VAL A 70 3.84 0.36 2.74
C VAL A 70 4.78 -0.65 3.34
N GLU A 71 5.10 -0.41 4.60
CA GLU A 71 5.88 -1.31 5.42
C GLU A 71 5.10 -1.56 6.70
N ASP A 72 5.11 -2.80 7.15
CA ASP A 72 4.52 -3.21 8.41
C ASP A 72 5.44 -4.21 9.11
N THR A 73 5.69 -4.00 10.39
CA THR A 73 6.55 -4.86 11.21
C THR A 73 5.71 -5.45 12.32
N GLN A 74 5.67 -6.78 12.40
CA GLN A 74 4.85 -7.52 13.35
C GLN A 74 5.61 -8.72 13.93
N SER A 75 5.08 -9.29 15.01
CA SER A 75 5.57 -10.53 15.61
C SER A 75 5.29 -11.77 14.75
N ASP A 76 4.28 -11.70 13.87
CA ASP A 76 3.89 -12.78 12.96
C ASP A 76 3.87 -12.28 11.51
N LEU A 77 4.44 -13.07 10.61
CA LEU A 77 4.48 -12.81 9.16
C LEU A 77 3.07 -12.77 8.58
N TYR A 78 2.17 -13.65 9.02
CA TYR A 78 0.79 -13.66 8.54
C TYR A 78 0.08 -12.34 8.91
N VAL A 79 0.31 -11.86 10.13
CA VAL A 79 -0.27 -10.58 10.59
C VAL A 79 0.38 -9.39 9.87
N ALA A 80 1.69 -9.41 9.63
CA ALA A 80 2.38 -8.38 8.86
C ALA A 80 1.82 -8.29 7.43
N ILE A 81 1.63 -9.43 6.77
CA ILE A 81 1.05 -9.51 5.42
C ILE A 81 -0.37 -8.97 5.41
N ASP A 82 -1.20 -9.36 6.37
CA ASP A 82 -2.59 -8.93 6.44
C ASP A 82 -2.71 -7.41 6.64
N ARG A 83 -1.97 -6.87 7.61
CA ARG A 83 -1.88 -5.44 7.89
C ARG A 83 -1.35 -4.66 6.69
N ALA A 84 -0.29 -5.14 6.05
CA ALA A 84 0.28 -4.48 4.88
C ALA A 84 -0.68 -4.50 3.68
N ALA A 85 -1.37 -5.62 3.44
CA ALA A 85 -2.36 -5.73 2.38
C ALA A 85 -3.56 -4.79 2.61
N GLU A 86 -4.07 -4.73 3.84
CA GLU A 86 -5.15 -3.81 4.21
C GLU A 86 -4.71 -2.34 4.04
N ARG A 87 -3.49 -1.98 4.44
CA ARG A 87 -2.93 -0.63 4.24
C ARG A 87 -2.81 -0.29 2.75
N ILE A 88 -2.38 -1.23 1.91
CA ILE A 88 -2.35 -1.03 0.45
C ILE A 88 -3.74 -0.75 -0.09
N GLY A 89 -4.73 -1.57 0.28
CA GLY A 89 -6.10 -1.43 -0.20
C GLY A 89 -6.66 -0.06 0.17
N ARG A 90 -6.54 0.35 1.43
CA ARG A 90 -6.98 1.67 1.89
C ARG A 90 -6.26 2.83 1.20
N THR A 91 -4.96 2.67 0.93
CA THR A 91 -4.18 3.71 0.24
C THR A 91 -4.59 3.83 -1.23
N LEU A 92 -4.85 2.68 -1.88
CA LEU A 92 -5.37 2.61 -3.24
C LEU A 92 -6.77 3.21 -3.33
N ASP A 93 -7.68 2.85 -2.42
CA ASP A 93 -9.03 3.42 -2.35
C ASP A 93 -9.00 4.93 -2.18
N ARG A 94 -8.16 5.44 -1.26
CA ARG A 94 -7.97 6.89 -1.08
C ARG A 94 -7.42 7.55 -2.34
N HIS A 95 -6.55 6.85 -3.08
CA HIS A 95 -5.98 7.35 -4.31
C HIS A 95 -7.01 7.38 -5.46
N LEU A 96 -7.82 6.32 -5.60
CA LEU A 96 -8.91 6.23 -6.57
C LEU A 96 -10.01 7.23 -6.25
N ALA A 97 -10.38 7.39 -4.97
CA ALA A 97 -11.32 8.40 -4.51
C ALA A 97 -10.83 9.80 -4.89
N ARG A 98 -9.55 10.15 -4.65
CA ARG A 98 -9.00 11.45 -5.07
C ARG A 98 -9.02 11.69 -6.58
N ARG A 99 -8.95 10.64 -7.41
CA ARG A 99 -9.11 10.78 -8.87
C ARG A 99 -10.57 10.93 -9.30
N ARG A 100 -11.50 10.36 -8.54
CA ARG A 100 -12.95 10.40 -8.81
C ARG A 100 -13.60 11.69 -8.27
N ASP A 101 -13.02 12.25 -7.22
CA ASP A 101 -13.41 13.51 -6.56
C ASP A 101 -12.64 14.71 -7.14
N ILE A 102 -12.37 14.70 -8.45
CA ILE A 102 -12.12 15.96 -9.15
C ILE A 102 -13.49 16.45 -9.61
N PRO A 103 -14.20 17.29 -8.83
CA PRO A 103 -15.26 18.11 -9.41
C PRO A 103 -14.56 19.04 -10.40
N VAL A 104 -14.56 18.65 -11.67
CA VAL A 104 -14.54 19.63 -12.75
C VAL A 104 -15.80 20.44 -12.55
N LEU A 105 -15.67 21.67 -12.01
CA LEU A 105 -16.40 22.89 -12.36
C LEU A 105 -16.01 24.05 -11.42
N SER A 106 -15.56 25.15 -12.03
CA SER A 106 -15.94 26.55 -11.73
C SER A 106 -15.70 27.06 -10.29
N GLY A 107 -14.81 28.03 -10.02
CA GLY A 107 -14.75 29.35 -10.62
C GLY A 107 -15.69 30.35 -9.90
N THR A 108 -15.24 31.03 -8.84
CA THR A 108 -15.66 32.38 -8.37
C THR A 108 -14.87 32.71 -7.08
N ARG A 109 -13.93 33.65 -7.09
CA ARG A 109 -14.06 35.10 -6.83
C ARG A 109 -14.22 35.49 -5.34
N GLN A 110 -13.31 36.41 -4.95
CA GLN A 110 -13.37 37.37 -3.81
C GLN A 110 -13.11 36.73 -2.43
N GLN A 111 -12.31 37.29 -1.51
CA GLN A 111 -12.23 38.69 -1.07
C GLN A 111 -10.80 38.96 -0.52
N ASN A 112 -9.99 39.84 -1.10
CA ASN A 112 -9.92 41.29 -0.89
C ASN A 112 -10.71 41.84 0.31
N PHE A 113 -10.01 42.13 1.41
CA PHE A 113 -10.27 43.31 2.24
C PHE A 113 -8.94 43.97 2.63
N PRO A 114 -8.82 45.30 2.46
CA PRO A 114 -7.70 46.09 3.00
C PRO A 114 -8.02 46.48 4.45
N GLU A 115 -7.01 46.67 5.30
CA GLU A 115 -7.08 47.80 6.23
C GLU A 115 -5.69 48.20 6.70
N GLU A 116 -5.33 49.40 6.26
CA GLU A 116 -4.25 50.24 6.73
C GLU A 116 -4.68 50.88 8.07
N THR A 117 -3.70 51.06 8.96
CA THR A 117 -3.58 52.09 10.03
C THR A 117 -4.51 52.03 11.26
N PRO A 118 -4.22 52.77 12.36
CA PRO A 118 -3.23 53.86 12.59
C PRO A 118 -1.84 53.46 13.10
#